data_AF-A0AAU5PBV4-F1
#
_entry.id   AF-A0AAU5PBV4-F1
#
_cell.length_a   1.000
_cell.length_b   1.000
_cell.length_c   1.000
_cell.angle_alpha   90.00
_cell.angle_beta   90.00
_cell.angle_gamma   90.00
#
_symmetry.space_group_name_H-M   'P 1'
#
loop_
_entity.id
_entity.type
_entity.pdbx_description
1 polymer ?
#
loop_
_entity_poly.entity_id
_entity_poly.type
_entity_poly.pdbx_seq_one_letter_code
_entity_poly.pdbx_strand_id
1 'polypeptide(L)' 'MTVGGLDVVGYRCDRCTHAWTRPVEADLDVYDVVRADLPNATLYGTVWQVDGDRVQVRGAGGEWLRWVERWRVIVY' A
#
# COMPACT_ATOMS: atom_id res chain seq x y z
N MET A 1 4.97 2.68 -14.13
CA MET A 1 4.62 3.88 -14.94
C MET A 1 3.64 4.65 -14.11
N THR A 2 3.76 5.97 -14.03
CA THR A 2 3.03 6.76 -13.03
C THR A 2 2.23 7.85 -13.72
N VAL A 3 0.92 7.94 -13.46
CA VAL A 3 0.04 8.98 -14.02
C VAL A 3 -0.66 9.67 -12.86
N GLY A 4 -0.48 10.99 -12.75
CA GLY A 4 -1.05 11.76 -11.64
C GLY A 4 -0.53 11.32 -10.25
N GLY A 5 0.69 10.77 -10.18
CA GLY A 5 1.28 10.25 -8.93
C GLY A 5 0.94 8.81 -8.58
N LEU A 6 -0.01 8.18 -9.29
CA LEU A 6 -0.41 6.79 -9.06
C LEU A 6 0.34 5.83 -9.98
N ASP A 7 0.83 4.73 -9.42
CA ASP A 7 1.31 3.61 -10.22
C ASP A 7 0.16 3.06 -11.07
N VAL A 8 0.45 2.82 -12.35
CA VAL A 8 -0.53 2.36 -13.33
C VAL A 8 0.03 1.16 -14.10
N VAL A 9 -0.86 0.27 -14.54
CA VAL A 9 -0.55 -0.77 -15.52
C VAL A 9 -1.17 -0.33 -16.85
N GLY A 10 -0.32 -0.26 -17.87
CA GLY A 10 -0.71 0.06 -19.24
C GLY A 10 -1.11 -1.20 -20.00
N TYR A 11 -2.21 -1.10 -20.74
CA TYR A 11 -2.68 -2.10 -21.68
C TYR A 11 -2.70 -1.48 -23.06
N ARG A 12 -2.10 -2.18 -24.04
CA ARG A 12 -2.17 -1.80 -25.45
C ARG A 12 -2.79 -2.93 -26.24
N CYS A 13 -3.82 -2.60 -27.00
CA CYS A 13 -4.43 -3.50 -27.96
C CYS A 13 -3.64 -3.41 -29.28
N ASP A 14 -2.81 -4.40 -29.60
CA ASP A 14 -2.03 -4.38 -30.85
C ASP A 14 -2.91 -4.47 -32.11
N ARG A 15 -4.13 -5.01 -31.98
CA ARG A 15 -5.08 -5.15 -33.09
C ARG A 15 -5.86 -3.88 -33.40
N CYS A 16 -6.11 -3.04 -32.40
CA CYS A 16 -7.00 -1.89 -32.49
C CYS A 16 -6.32 -0.56 -32.13
N THR A 17 -5.04 -0.60 -31.73
CA THR A 17 -4.19 0.56 -31.37
C THR A 17 -4.73 1.39 -30.20
N HIS A 18 -5.79 0.94 -29.54
CA HIS A 18 -6.24 1.55 -28.30
C HIS A 18 -5.29 1.25 -27.15
N ALA A 19 -5.02 2.26 -26.34
CA ALA A 19 -4.28 2.15 -25.10
C ALA A 19 -5.20 2.54 -23.94
N TRP A 20 -5.12 1.78 -22.86
CA TRP A 20 -5.82 2.06 -21.61
C TRP A 20 -4.83 1.93 -20.47
N THR A 21 -5.02 2.73 -19.43
CA THR A 21 -4.24 2.62 -18.20
C THR A 21 -5.21 2.31 -17.07
N ARG A 22 -4.92 1.27 -16.30
CA ARG A 22 -5.61 1.01 -15.04
C ARG A 22 -4.70 1.51 -13.91
N PRO A 23 -5.18 2.38 -13.00
CA PRO A 23 -4.47 2.61 -11.75
C PRO A 23 -4.27 1.27 -11.06
N VAL A 24 -3.01 0.98 -10.75
CA VAL A 24 -2.71 -0.08 -9.79
C VAL A 24 -3.06 0.53 -8.45
N GLU A 25 -3.87 -0.16 -7.66
CA GLU A 25 -3.90 0.07 -6.22
C GLU A 25 -2.53 -0.41 -5.68
N ALA A 26 -1.55 0.45 -5.86
CA ALA A 26 -0.17 0.42 -5.40
C ALA A 26 0.03 1.86 -4.90
N ASP A 27 0.43 2.15 -3.69
CA ASP A 27 1.13 1.41 -2.65
C ASP A 27 0.67 2.03 -1.32
N LEU A 28 0.83 1.33 -0.20
CA LEU A 28 0.68 1.96 1.12
C LEU A 28 1.53 3.23 1.19
N ASP A 29 0.91 4.39 1.40
CA ASP A 29 1.61 5.65 1.52
C ASP A 29 2.03 5.91 2.97
N VAL A 30 3.14 6.61 3.16
CA VAL A 30 3.51 7.08 4.50
C VAL A 30 2.41 8.00 4.99
N TYR A 31 1.96 7.77 6.22
CA TYR A 31 0.81 8.41 6.87
C TYR A 31 -0.57 7.85 6.55
N ASP A 32 -0.68 6.79 5.75
CA ASP A 32 -1.96 6.07 5.59
C ASP A 32 -2.42 5.44 6.89
N VAL A 33 -3.73 5.50 7.15
CA VAL A 33 -4.35 4.79 8.27
C VAL A 33 -4.62 3.35 7.85
N VAL A 34 -4.13 2.42 8.66
CA VAL A 34 -4.12 1.00 8.30
C VAL A 34 -4.51 0.10 9.45
N ARG A 35 -4.97 -1.09 9.08
CA ARG A 35 -5.03 -2.26 9.95
C ARG A 35 -4.02 -3.28 9.51
N ALA A 36 -3.25 -3.78 10.47
CA ALA A 36 -2.30 -4.87 10.31
C ALA A 36 -2.81 -6.12 11.02
N ASP A 37 -3.02 -7.20 10.27
CA ASP A 37 -3.47 -8.48 10.81
C ASP A 37 -2.26 -9.40 11.12
N LEU A 38 -1.85 -9.41 12.39
CA LEU A 38 -0.78 -10.28 12.91
C LEU A 38 -1.36 -11.65 13.35
N PRO A 39 -0.52 -12.71 13.45
CA PRO A 39 -1.01 -14.03 13.87
C PRO A 39 -1.69 -14.05 15.25
N ASN A 40 -1.32 -13.11 16.12
CA ASN A 40 -1.76 -13.05 17.52
C ASN A 40 -2.60 -11.82 17.86
N ALA A 41 -2.75 -10.86 16.94
CA ALA A 41 -3.44 -9.60 17.20
C ALA A 41 -3.79 -8.87 15.90
N THR A 42 -4.85 -8.06 15.94
CA THR A 42 -5.13 -7.06 14.92
C THR A 42 -4.73 -5.69 15.48
N LEU A 43 -3.90 -4.96 14.75
CA LEU A 43 -3.40 -3.64 15.16
C LEU A 43 -3.91 -2.57 14.20
N TYR A 44 -4.26 -1.42 14.75
CA TYR A 44 -4.63 -0.23 13.98
C TYR A 44 -3.57 0.84 14.21
N GLY A 45 -3.18 1.53 13.14
CA GLY A 45 -2.13 2.53 13.21
C GLY A 45 -1.95 3.26 11.90
N THR A 46 -0.80 3.91 11.79
CA THR A 46 -0.45 4.71 10.63
C THR A 46 0.83 4.19 10.02
N VAL A 47 0.92 4.13 8.70
CA VAL A 47 2.17 3.79 7.99
C VAL A 47 3.23 4.85 8.31
N TRP A 48 4.41 4.40 8.68
CA TRP A 48 5.55 5.25 8.97
C TRP A 48 6.70 5.06 7.97
N GLN A 49 6.86 3.84 7.46
CA GLN A 49 7.85 3.53 6.43
C GLN A 49 7.40 2.32 5.62
N VAL A 50 7.78 2.27 4.35
CA VAL A 50 7.62 1.10 3.48
C VAL A 50 8.99 0.70 2.95
N ASP A 51 9.30 -0.59 3.03
CA ASP A 51 10.54 -1.20 2.53
C ASP A 51 10.19 -2.50 1.81
N GLY A 52 10.02 -2.43 0.50
CA GLY A 52 9.58 -3.54 -0.34
C GLY A 52 8.28 -4.19 0.14
N ASP A 53 8.38 -5.45 0.59
CA ASP A 53 7.27 -6.26 1.10
C ASP A 53 6.98 -6.06 2.60
N ARG A 54 7.64 -5.10 3.26
CA ARG A 54 7.43 -4.82 4.68
C ARG A 54 7.02 -3.36 4.88
N VAL A 55 6.14 -3.17 5.85
CA VAL A 55 5.56 -1.87 6.20
C VAL A 55 5.74 -1.65 7.68
N GLN A 56 6.31 -0.52 8.05
CA GLN A 56 6.40 -0.09 9.42
C GLN A 56 5.14 0.67 9.80
N VAL A 57 4.43 0.15 10.81
CA VAL A 57 3.19 0.73 11.33
C VAL A 57 3.45 1.30 12.72
N ARG A 58 2.97 2.52 12.94
CA ARG A 58 3.01 3.22 14.23
C ARG A 58 1.63 3.21 14.87
N GLY A 59 1.55 2.78 16.12
CA GLY A 59 0.29 2.82 16.88
C GLY A 59 -0.20 4.24 17.17
N ALA A 60 -1.50 4.38 17.39
CA ALA A 60 -2.09 5.64 17.87
C ALA A 60 -1.39 6.11 19.16
N GLY A 61 -1.03 7.39 19.24
CA GLY A 61 -0.24 7.94 20.36
C GLY A 61 1.27 7.69 20.27
N GLY A 62 1.73 6.87 19.32
CA GLY A 62 3.16 6.57 19.14
C GLY A 62 3.74 5.61 20.18
N GLU A 63 2.89 4.92 20.93
CA GLU A 63 3.20 3.94 21.98
C GLU A 63 4.05 2.77 21.46
N TRP A 64 3.92 2.43 20.17
CA TRP A 64 4.65 1.34 19.53
C TRP A 64 4.90 1.60 18.04
N LEU A 65 5.95 0.95 17.52
CA LEU A 65 6.36 0.99 16.12
C LEU A 65 6.80 -0.42 15.71
N ARG A 66 6.19 -0.98 14.66
CA ARG A 66 6.42 -2.39 14.28
C ARG A 66 6.42 -2.60 12.78
N TRP A 67 7.34 -3.42 12.30
CA TRP A 67 7.35 -3.93 10.93
C TRP A 67 6.35 -5.07 10.76
N VAL A 68 5.55 -5.00 9.70
CA VAL A 68 4.54 -5.97 9.31
C VAL A 68 4.70 -6.31 7.85
N GLU A 69 4.42 -7.56 7.48
CA GLU A 69 4.38 -7.96 6.08
C GLU A 69 3.25 -7.22 5.35
N ARG A 70 3.59 -6.61 4.22
CA ARG A 70 2.72 -5.71 3.46
C ARG A 70 1.40 -6.34 3.04
N TRP A 71 1.43 -7.63 2.69
CA TRP A 71 0.22 -8.38 2.31
C TRP A 71 -0.77 -8.61 3.46
N ARG A 72 -0.37 -8.27 4.71
CA ARG A 72 -1.24 -8.31 5.91
C ARG A 72 -1.80 -6.95 6.29
N VAL A 73 -1.49 -5.92 5.51
CA VAL A 73 -1.90 -4.53 5.80
C VAL A 73 -3.06 -4.16 4.89
N ILE A 74 -4.09 -3.57 5.48
CA ILE A 74 -5.29 -3.08 4.79
C ILE A 74 -5.43 -1.59 5.10
N VAL A 75 -5.51 -0.79 4.04
CA VAL A 75 -5.70 0.68 4.11
C VAL A 75 -7.18 1.00 4.33
N TYR A 76 -7.47 2.05 5.11
CA TYR A 76 -8.81 2.57 5.39
C TYR A 76 -9.04 3.97 4.84
#